data_AF-A0A5E4QGI0-F1
#
_entry.id   AF-A0A5E4QGI0-F1
#
_cell.length_a   1.000
_cell.length_b   1.000
_cell.length_c   1.000
_cell.angle_alpha   90.00
_cell.angle_beta   90.00
_cell.angle_gamma   90.00
#
_symmetry.space_group_name_H-M   'P 1'
#
loop_
_entity.id
_entity.type
_entity.pdbx_description
1 polymer ?
#
loop_
_entity_poly.entity_id
_entity_poly.type
_entity_poly.pdbx_seq_one_letter_code
_entity_poly.pdbx_strand_id
1 'polypeptide(L)'
;MNKISYLIKSISRIYPNCNNIGYIPSRSIQLTKVQNLYTPSAIGIDGYLHTRRRIKEQFANFSDKFRSKMEDFVKDPKQMIFTEDLKNMVHMAEPTDIQLVLDMVKKFNTQKTEFRFGSFVFGPVVMRMFYFLEAPNEALQCFKDPDNKGFFDQLVSYQILLDLLYNQERYDDMYEIFEVVKERQINMTKYPKYPVILILAACYKQ
;
A
#
# COMPACT_ATOMS: atom_id res chain seq x y z
N MET A 1 -27.23 4.47 -6.88
CA MET A 1 -27.08 3.14 -7.52
C MET A 1 -26.27 3.31 -8.79
N ASN A 2 -24.95 3.07 -8.75
CA ASN A 2 -24.14 2.91 -9.95
C ASN A 2 -23.12 1.83 -9.66
N LYS A 3 -23.28 0.69 -10.34
CA LYS A 3 -22.48 -0.52 -10.19
C LYS A 3 -21.70 -0.70 -11.50
N ILE A 4 -20.43 -1.07 -11.35
CA ILE A 4 -19.63 -1.86 -12.30
C ILE A 4 -18.93 -1.05 -13.39
N SER A 5 -17.71 -0.62 -13.07
CA SER A 5 -16.61 -0.41 -14.03
C SER A 5 -15.48 -1.39 -13.66
N TYR A 6 -15.62 -2.64 -14.09
CA TYR A 6 -14.55 -3.63 -14.11
C TYR A 6 -14.77 -4.50 -15.36
N LEU A 7 -13.67 -4.88 -16.01
CA LEU A 7 -13.53 -5.45 -17.37
C LEU A 7 -13.48 -4.40 -18.49
N ILE A 8 -12.27 -4.02 -18.87
CA ILE A 8 -11.75 -4.20 -20.24
C ILE A 8 -10.23 -4.20 -20.13
N LYS A 9 -9.61 -5.37 -20.30
CA LYS A 9 -8.34 -5.60 -20.99
C LYS A 9 -7.97 -7.07 -20.90
N SER A 10 -8.74 -7.87 -21.64
CA SER A 10 -8.37 -9.23 -22.01
C SER A 10 -8.50 -9.36 -23.52
N ILE A 11 -7.34 -9.56 -24.15
CA ILE A 11 -7.14 -10.29 -25.40
C ILE A 11 -7.67 -9.63 -26.68
N SER A 12 -6.74 -9.13 -27.49
CA SER A 12 -6.82 -9.21 -28.95
C SER A 12 -5.41 -9.30 -29.56
N ARG A 13 -4.86 -10.52 -29.58
CA ARG A 13 -4.11 -10.99 -30.74
C ARG A 13 -5.15 -11.35 -31.79
N ILE A 14 -5.05 -10.77 -32.99
CA ILE A 14 -5.32 -11.38 -34.30
C ILE A 14 -4.89 -10.33 -35.33
N TYR A 15 -3.87 -10.65 -36.14
CA TYR A 15 -3.59 -9.98 -37.41
C TYR A 15 -4.53 -10.54 -38.48
N PRO A 16 -4.87 -9.74 -39.51
CA PRO A 16 -4.55 -10.21 -40.85
C PRO A 16 -3.93 -9.15 -41.78
N ASN A 17 -2.97 -9.65 -42.56
CA ASN A 17 -2.44 -9.27 -43.86
C ASN A 17 -3.02 -8.04 -44.61
N CYS A 18 -2.13 -7.13 -45.01
CA CYS A 18 -2.19 -6.43 -46.29
C CYS A 18 -0.76 -6.10 -46.77
N ASN A 19 -0.40 -6.64 -47.93
CA ASN A 19 0.83 -6.34 -48.67
C ASN A 19 0.86 -4.87 -49.10
N ASN A 20 1.95 -4.16 -48.82
CA ASN A 20 2.58 -3.28 -49.80
C ASN A 20 4.00 -2.88 -49.38
N ILE A 21 4.86 -2.85 -50.40
CA ILE A 21 6.31 -2.66 -50.36
C ILE A 21 6.63 -1.21 -49.98
N GLY A 22 7.46 -1.05 -48.95
CA GLY A 22 8.04 0.21 -48.53
C GLY A 22 8.99 -0.04 -47.37
N TYR A 23 10.25 -0.35 -47.66
CA TYR A 23 11.28 -0.49 -46.64
C TYR A 23 11.60 0.89 -46.06
N ILE A 24 10.96 1.22 -44.94
CA ILE A 24 11.41 2.24 -44.01
C ILE A 24 11.85 1.48 -42.76
N PRO A 25 13.10 1.61 -42.28
CA PRO A 25 13.48 1.05 -40.98
C PRO A 25 12.87 1.96 -39.92
N SER A 26 11.57 1.81 -39.67
CA SER A 26 10.95 2.37 -38.47
C SER A 26 11.53 1.59 -37.30
N ARG A 27 12.56 2.16 -36.66
CA ARG A 27 12.89 1.80 -35.28
C ARG A 27 11.62 2.04 -34.47
N SER A 28 10.88 0.98 -34.20
CA SER A 28 9.87 1.00 -33.17
C SER A 28 10.62 1.26 -31.87
N ILE A 29 10.65 2.52 -31.43
CA ILE A 29 10.96 2.84 -30.05
C ILE A 29 9.80 2.22 -29.29
N GLN A 30 10.01 1.02 -28.77
CA GLN A 30 9.14 0.48 -27.74
C GLN A 30 9.29 1.43 -26.56
N LEU A 31 8.38 2.39 -26.46
CA LEU A 31 8.23 3.21 -25.27
C LEU A 31 7.65 2.29 -24.20
N THR A 32 8.52 1.47 -23.61
CA THR A 32 8.15 0.67 -22.46
C THR A 32 7.97 1.67 -21.33
N LYS A 33 6.72 2.09 -21.05
CA LYS A 33 6.38 2.78 -19.81
C LYS A 33 6.62 1.76 -18.70
N VAL A 34 7.86 1.68 -18.21
CA VAL A 34 8.18 0.95 -16.98
C VAL A 34 7.43 1.70 -15.89
N GLN A 35 6.26 1.18 -15.52
CA GLN A 35 5.38 1.80 -14.52
C GLN A 35 5.94 1.61 -13.11
N ASN A 36 6.55 0.46 -12.83
CA ASN A 36 6.98 0.10 -11.48
C ASN A 36 8.50 -0.07 -11.42
N LEU A 37 9.14 0.59 -10.44
CA LEU A 37 10.58 0.45 -10.20
C LEU A 37 10.91 -0.89 -9.52
N TYR A 38 10.04 -1.35 -8.63
CA TYR A 38 10.12 -2.66 -7.98
C TYR A 38 9.07 -3.64 -8.51
N THR A 39 9.40 -4.93 -8.51
CA THR A 39 8.40 -5.98 -8.76
C THR A 39 7.51 -6.15 -7.52
N PRO A 40 6.23 -6.57 -7.68
CA PRO A 40 5.35 -6.85 -6.55
C PRO A 40 5.97 -7.80 -5.52
N SER A 41 6.71 -8.82 -5.98
CA SER A 41 7.41 -9.76 -5.11
C SER A 41 8.52 -9.09 -4.28
N ALA A 42 9.27 -8.15 -4.86
CA ALA A 42 10.39 -7.47 -4.20
C ALA A 42 9.94 -6.60 -3.01
N ILE A 43 8.74 -6.02 -3.08
CA ILE A 43 8.13 -5.26 -1.99
C ILE A 43 7.18 -6.12 -1.11
N GLY A 44 7.06 -7.41 -1.40
CA GLY A 44 6.32 -8.39 -0.61
C GLY A 44 4.80 -8.38 -0.82
N ILE A 45 4.30 -7.83 -1.93
CA ILE A 45 2.88 -7.80 -2.27
C ILE A 45 2.33 -9.21 -2.43
N ASP A 46 3.07 -10.14 -3.05
CA ASP A 46 2.60 -11.52 -3.26
C ASP A 46 2.30 -12.24 -1.94
N GLY A 47 3.17 -12.07 -0.94
CA GLY A 47 2.95 -12.64 0.40
C GLY A 47 1.76 -12.04 1.12
N TYR A 48 1.55 -10.72 0.95
CA TYR A 48 0.35 -10.05 1.44
C TYR A 48 -0.92 -10.58 0.77
N LEU A 49 -0.93 -10.72 -0.57
CA LEU A 49 -2.09 -11.23 -1.33
C LEU A 49 -2.41 -12.69 -0.98
N HIS A 50 -1.40 -13.52 -0.78
CA HIS A 50 -1.59 -14.89 -0.31
C HIS A 50 -2.27 -14.93 1.06
N THR A 51 -1.79 -14.10 2.00
CA THR A 51 -2.37 -14.03 3.36
C THR A 51 -3.79 -13.46 3.34
N ARG A 52 -4.02 -12.41 2.53
CA ARG A 52 -5.35 -11.84 2.28
C ARG A 52 -6.32 -12.88 1.78
N ARG A 53 -5.95 -13.69 0.78
CA ARG A 53 -6.82 -14.74 0.24
C ARG A 53 -7.28 -15.71 1.34
N ARG A 54 -6.33 -16.21 2.13
CA ARG A 54 -6.60 -17.12 3.25
C ARG A 54 -7.53 -16.49 4.29
N ILE A 55 -7.29 -15.23 4.67
CA ILE A 55 -8.14 -14.54 5.65
C ILE A 55 -9.54 -14.28 5.08
N LYS A 56 -9.66 -13.88 3.80
CA LYS A 56 -10.98 -13.71 3.17
C LYS A 56 -11.78 -15.01 3.12
N GLU A 57 -11.12 -16.15 2.86
CA GLU A 57 -11.75 -17.47 2.92
C GLU A 57 -12.22 -17.79 4.34
N GLN A 58 -11.38 -17.53 5.35
CA GLN A 58 -11.75 -17.72 6.76
C GLN A 58 -12.97 -16.89 7.13
N PHE A 59 -13.08 -15.63 6.67
CA PHE A 59 -14.14 -14.69 7.04
C PHE A 59 -15.35 -14.67 6.10
N ALA A 60 -15.45 -15.61 5.15
CA ALA A 60 -16.45 -15.59 4.08
C ALA A 60 -17.90 -15.35 4.57
N ASN A 61 -18.25 -15.90 5.74
CA ASN A 61 -19.62 -15.84 6.30
C ASN A 61 -19.79 -14.87 7.48
N PHE A 62 -18.74 -14.19 7.94
CA PHE A 62 -18.82 -13.34 9.13
C PHE A 62 -18.08 -12.00 8.99
N SER A 63 -17.66 -11.64 7.78
CA SER A 63 -16.94 -10.39 7.52
C SER A 63 -17.73 -9.15 7.95
N ASP A 64 -19.04 -9.08 7.67
CA ASP A 64 -19.86 -7.92 8.03
C ASP A 64 -20.03 -7.80 9.56
N LYS A 65 -20.29 -8.92 10.23
CA LYS A 65 -20.36 -8.95 11.70
C LYS A 65 -19.04 -8.53 12.33
N PHE A 66 -17.92 -8.93 11.73
CA PHE A 66 -16.60 -8.50 12.19
C PHE A 66 -16.39 -7.00 11.99
N ARG A 67 -16.74 -6.44 10.82
CA ARG A 67 -16.66 -4.99 10.55
C ARG A 67 -17.48 -4.19 11.56
N SER A 68 -18.75 -4.55 11.77
CA SER A 68 -19.60 -3.85 12.74
C SER A 68 -19.00 -3.88 14.15
N LYS A 69 -18.46 -5.04 14.57
CA LYS A 69 -17.76 -5.14 15.86
C LYS A 69 -16.55 -4.21 15.93
N MET A 70 -15.75 -4.11 14.86
CA MET A 70 -14.58 -3.23 14.81
C MET A 70 -14.98 -1.75 14.84
N GLU A 71 -16.07 -1.37 14.17
CA GLU A 71 -16.62 -0.02 14.26
C GLU A 71 -17.03 0.35 15.69
N ASP A 72 -17.70 -0.56 16.40
CA ASP A 72 -18.05 -0.38 17.81
C ASP A 72 -16.80 -0.25 18.67
N PHE A 73 -15.79 -1.08 18.41
CA PHE A 73 -14.54 -1.07 19.15
C PHE A 73 -13.74 0.21 18.96
N VAL A 74 -13.77 0.80 17.77
CA VAL A 74 -13.14 2.11 17.52
C VAL A 74 -13.87 3.21 18.30
N LYS A 75 -15.21 3.23 18.25
CA LYS A 75 -16.05 4.28 18.86
C LYS A 75 -16.06 4.26 20.38
N ASP A 76 -16.05 3.09 21.02
CA ASP A 76 -16.10 2.97 22.47
C ASP A 76 -14.70 3.13 23.08
N PRO A 77 -14.42 4.19 23.88
CA PRO A 77 -13.11 4.40 24.51
C PRO A 77 -12.70 3.28 25.47
N LYS A 78 -13.62 2.44 25.94
CA LYS A 78 -13.34 1.30 26.83
C LYS A 78 -12.88 0.07 26.05
N GLN A 79 -13.24 -0.05 24.78
CA GLN A 79 -12.81 -1.14 23.93
C GLN A 79 -11.40 -0.90 23.38
N MET A 80 -10.71 -1.99 23.04
CA MET A 80 -9.35 -1.98 22.53
C MET A 80 -9.27 -2.77 21.23
N ILE A 81 -8.30 -2.44 20.39
CA ILE A 81 -8.02 -3.19 19.16
C ILE A 81 -6.89 -4.17 19.46
N PHE A 82 -7.14 -5.47 19.32
CA PHE A 82 -6.07 -6.46 19.50
C PHE A 82 -5.26 -6.67 18.22
N THR A 83 -4.06 -7.26 18.35
CA THR A 83 -3.18 -7.57 17.22
C THR A 83 -3.90 -8.38 16.14
N GLU A 84 -4.65 -9.43 16.51
CA GLU A 84 -5.37 -10.23 15.52
C GLU A 84 -6.56 -9.46 14.91
N ASP A 85 -7.18 -8.52 15.63
CA ASP A 85 -8.25 -7.68 15.07
C ASP A 85 -7.71 -6.81 13.92
N LEU A 86 -6.66 -6.04 14.18
CA LEU A 86 -6.06 -5.17 13.17
C LEU A 86 -5.47 -5.98 12.02
N LYS A 87 -4.80 -7.10 12.32
CA LYS A 87 -4.22 -7.98 11.30
C LYS A 87 -5.28 -8.56 10.38
N ASN A 88 -6.40 -9.04 10.90
CA ASN A 88 -7.49 -9.55 10.08
C ASN A 88 -8.13 -8.41 9.27
N MET A 89 -8.39 -7.26 9.90
CA MET A 89 -9.01 -6.12 9.23
C MET A 89 -8.17 -5.64 8.04
N VAL A 90 -6.86 -5.43 8.22
CA VAL A 90 -5.95 -4.99 7.16
C VAL A 90 -5.91 -5.96 5.98
N HIS A 91 -5.97 -7.27 6.24
CA HIS A 91 -5.97 -8.28 5.18
C HIS A 91 -7.33 -8.50 4.54
N MET A 92 -8.43 -8.06 5.15
CA MET A 92 -9.78 -8.16 4.59
C MET A 92 -10.26 -6.88 3.91
N ALA A 93 -9.66 -5.74 4.25
CA ALA A 93 -10.10 -4.41 3.87
C ALA A 93 -10.37 -4.31 2.36
N GLU A 94 -11.53 -3.80 2.01
CA GLU A 94 -11.89 -3.30 0.68
C GLU A 94 -11.87 -1.76 0.69
N PRO A 95 -12.03 -1.05 -0.44
CA PRO A 95 -12.01 0.41 -0.46
C PRO A 95 -12.99 1.07 0.53
N THR A 96 -14.15 0.46 0.78
CA THR A 96 -15.13 0.93 1.77
C THR A 96 -14.66 0.82 3.21
N ASP A 97 -13.64 0.01 3.48
CA ASP A 97 -13.14 -0.30 4.82
C ASP A 97 -11.97 0.62 5.24
N ILE A 98 -11.47 1.47 4.34
CA ILE A 98 -10.24 2.25 4.56
C ILE A 98 -10.36 3.14 5.81
N GLN A 99 -11.47 3.85 5.97
CA GLN A 99 -11.67 4.72 7.14
C GLN A 99 -11.63 3.94 8.45
N LEU A 100 -12.28 2.76 8.48
CA LEU A 100 -12.26 1.88 9.64
C LEU A 100 -10.83 1.42 9.97
N VAL A 101 -10.02 1.09 8.95
CA VAL A 101 -8.61 0.73 9.16
C VAL A 101 -7.80 1.92 9.70
N LEU A 102 -7.99 3.13 9.18
CA LEU A 102 -7.33 4.33 9.70
C LEU A 102 -7.60 4.52 11.19
N ASP A 103 -8.87 4.43 11.58
CA ASP A 103 -9.29 4.60 12.96
C ASP A 103 -8.75 3.47 13.87
N MET A 104 -8.74 2.23 13.37
CA MET A 104 -8.17 1.09 14.08
C MET A 104 -6.66 1.22 14.26
N VAL A 105 -5.92 1.70 13.25
CA VAL A 105 -4.46 1.95 13.36
C VAL A 105 -4.19 3.02 14.42
N LYS A 106 -4.90 4.14 14.35
CA LYS A 106 -4.80 5.24 15.32
C LYS A 106 -5.08 4.76 16.74
N LYS A 107 -6.17 4.03 16.94
CA LYS A 107 -6.53 3.48 18.26
C LYS A 107 -5.52 2.46 18.74
N PHE A 108 -5.08 1.54 17.88
CA PHE A 108 -4.06 0.54 18.22
C PHE A 108 -2.72 1.19 18.61
N ASN A 109 -2.34 2.31 17.97
CA ASN A 109 -1.08 2.99 18.26
C ASN A 109 -1.15 3.96 19.45
N THR A 110 -2.34 4.32 19.91
CA THR A 110 -2.53 5.21 21.08
C THR A 110 -2.98 4.46 22.34
N GLN A 111 -3.55 3.26 22.21
CA GLN A 111 -3.86 2.41 23.37
C GLN A 111 -2.59 1.93 24.09
N LYS A 112 -2.76 1.53 25.36
CA LYS A 112 -1.66 1.07 26.21
C LYS A 112 -0.89 -0.10 25.58
N THR A 113 0.43 -0.04 25.68
CA THR A 113 1.35 -0.99 25.03
C THR A 113 1.25 -2.41 25.54
N GLU A 114 0.81 -2.61 26.79
CA GLU A 114 0.59 -3.93 27.41
C GLU A 114 -0.42 -4.82 26.66
N PHE A 115 -1.28 -4.22 25.82
CA PHE A 115 -2.25 -4.93 24.99
C PHE A 115 -1.79 -5.17 23.56
N ARG A 116 -0.61 -4.66 23.19
CA ARG A 116 0.04 -4.96 21.91
C ARG A 116 0.80 -6.27 22.08
N PHE A 117 0.08 -7.38 21.97
CA PHE A 117 0.68 -8.71 22.09
C PHE A 117 1.45 -9.08 20.81
N GLY A 118 2.68 -9.56 21.01
CA GLY A 118 3.53 -10.11 19.96
C GLY A 118 4.49 -9.11 19.32
N SER A 119 5.53 -9.64 18.67
CA SER A 119 6.53 -8.88 17.91
C SER A 119 6.05 -8.55 16.48
N PHE A 120 4.73 -8.44 16.28
CA PHE A 120 4.17 -8.26 14.94
C PHE A 120 4.39 -6.82 14.45
N VAL A 121 4.93 -6.69 13.24
CA VAL A 121 5.29 -5.41 12.66
C VAL A 121 4.23 -5.00 11.63
N PHE A 122 3.35 -4.07 12.02
CA PHE A 122 2.21 -3.67 11.19
C PHE A 122 2.56 -2.74 10.03
N GLY A 123 3.52 -1.82 10.19
CA GLY A 123 3.79 -0.77 9.21
C GLY A 123 3.87 -1.27 7.77
N PRO A 124 4.69 -2.30 7.46
CA PRO A 124 4.78 -2.84 6.10
C PRO A 124 3.49 -3.50 5.63
N VAL A 125 2.71 -4.10 6.52
CA VAL A 125 1.46 -4.79 6.17
C VAL A 125 0.38 -3.78 5.80
N VAL A 126 0.23 -2.72 6.60
CA VAL A 126 -0.70 -1.63 6.34
C VAL A 126 -0.33 -0.89 5.04
N MET A 127 0.97 -0.66 4.79
CA MET A 127 1.41 -0.04 3.53
C MET A 127 1.13 -0.92 2.31
N ARG A 128 1.25 -2.25 2.42
CA ARG A 128 0.85 -3.16 1.33
C ARG A 128 -0.66 -3.19 1.10
N MET A 129 -1.47 -3.01 2.15
CA MET A 129 -2.91 -2.86 1.99
C MET A 129 -3.23 -1.59 1.19
N PHE A 130 -2.67 -0.44 1.54
CA PHE A 130 -2.85 0.79 0.75
C PHE A 130 -2.35 0.65 -0.68
N TYR A 131 -1.21 -0.03 -0.88
CA TYR A 131 -0.68 -0.32 -2.20
C TYR A 131 -1.68 -1.16 -3.02
N PHE A 132 -2.22 -2.24 -2.43
CA PHE A 132 -3.20 -3.10 -3.08
C PHE A 132 -4.51 -2.38 -3.41
N LEU A 133 -4.96 -1.48 -2.54
CA LEU A 133 -6.18 -0.70 -2.72
C LEU A 133 -5.97 0.54 -3.60
N GLU A 134 -4.75 0.80 -4.07
CA GLU A 134 -4.37 1.99 -4.83
C GLU A 134 -4.80 3.30 -4.13
N ALA A 135 -4.56 3.37 -2.81
CA ALA A 135 -5.06 4.42 -1.92
C ALA A 135 -3.92 5.32 -1.39
N PRO A 136 -3.25 6.13 -2.24
CA PRO A 136 -2.09 6.93 -1.84
C PRO A 136 -2.43 8.09 -0.91
N ASN A 137 -3.63 8.67 -1.01
CA ASN A 137 -4.05 9.78 -0.15
C ASN A 137 -4.18 9.31 1.31
N GLU A 138 -4.84 8.18 1.50
CA GLU A 138 -5.10 7.58 2.79
C GLU A 138 -3.81 6.99 3.38
N ALA A 139 -2.91 6.47 2.54
CA ALA A 139 -1.57 6.08 2.97
C ALA A 139 -0.78 7.26 3.55
N LEU A 140 -0.78 8.41 2.88
CA LEU A 140 -0.12 9.63 3.35
C LEU A 140 -0.77 10.18 4.62
N GLN A 141 -2.11 10.23 4.66
CA GLN A 141 -2.85 10.65 5.86
C GLN A 141 -2.46 9.77 7.05
N CYS A 142 -2.47 8.44 6.88
CA CYS A 142 -2.13 7.49 7.93
C CYS A 142 -0.66 7.66 8.39
N PHE A 143 0.25 7.86 7.44
CA PHE A 143 1.68 8.03 7.71
C PHE A 143 2.00 9.30 8.50
N LYS A 144 1.31 10.40 8.16
CA LYS A 144 1.54 11.74 8.73
C LYS A 144 0.74 12.00 10.00
N ASP A 145 -0.23 11.15 10.36
CA ASP A 145 -0.98 11.31 11.61
C ASP A 145 -0.01 11.24 12.82
N PRO A 146 0.06 12.29 13.66
CA PRO A 146 0.95 12.31 14.82
C PRO A 146 0.65 11.18 15.82
N ASP A 147 -0.59 10.69 15.87
CA ASP A 147 -0.98 9.56 16.73
C ASP A 147 -0.40 8.22 16.23
N ASN A 148 0.11 8.18 14.99
CA ASN A 148 0.77 7.01 14.40
C ASN A 148 2.30 7.08 14.49
N LYS A 149 2.86 7.95 15.36
CA LYS A 149 4.29 8.03 15.61
C LYS A 149 4.86 6.65 16.00
N GLY A 150 5.98 6.25 15.40
CA GLY A 150 6.61 4.96 15.62
C GLY A 150 6.02 3.79 14.84
N PHE A 151 4.77 3.88 14.38
CA PHE A 151 4.05 2.76 13.76
C PHE A 151 4.70 2.31 12.44
N PHE A 152 5.19 3.26 11.64
CA PHE A 152 5.78 3.05 10.32
C PHE A 152 7.32 3.15 10.32
N ASP A 153 7.98 3.09 11.48
CA ASP A 153 9.44 3.23 11.60
C ASP A 153 10.19 1.96 11.19
N GLN A 154 9.93 1.51 9.96
CA GLN A 154 10.60 0.40 9.31
C GLN A 154 10.96 0.82 7.90
N LEU A 155 12.21 0.57 7.48
CA LEU A 155 12.69 0.96 6.16
C LEU A 155 11.82 0.40 5.02
N VAL A 156 11.26 -0.80 5.22
CA VAL A 156 10.35 -1.45 4.26
C VAL A 156 9.02 -0.69 4.15
N SER A 157 8.48 -0.13 5.24
CA SER A 157 7.27 0.70 5.19
C SER A 157 7.47 1.92 4.29
N TYR A 158 8.60 2.61 4.44
CA TYR A 158 8.94 3.75 3.60
C TYR A 158 9.13 3.35 2.14
N GLN A 159 9.80 2.22 1.87
CA GLN A 159 9.97 1.71 0.52
C GLN A 159 8.62 1.45 -0.17
N ILE A 160 7.68 0.79 0.51
CA ILE A 160 6.35 0.48 -0.07
C ILE A 160 5.55 1.76 -0.32
N LEU A 161 5.56 2.71 0.63
CA LEU A 161 4.88 4.00 0.47
C LEU A 161 5.45 4.80 -0.71
N LEU A 162 6.77 4.92 -0.79
CA LEU A 162 7.44 5.65 -1.87
C LEU A 162 7.23 4.98 -3.24
N ASP A 163 7.21 3.65 -3.32
CA ASP A 163 6.88 2.95 -4.56
C ASP A 163 5.42 3.16 -4.97
N LEU A 164 4.46 3.12 -4.02
CA LEU A 164 3.06 3.49 -4.28
C LEU A 164 2.95 4.90 -4.86
N LEU A 165 3.60 5.89 -4.24
CA LEU A 165 3.58 7.28 -4.71
C LEU A 165 4.25 7.44 -6.08
N TYR A 166 5.36 6.76 -6.31
CA TYR A 166 6.06 6.76 -7.59
C TYR A 166 5.16 6.23 -8.72
N ASN A 167 4.47 5.11 -8.49
CA ASN A 167 3.57 4.49 -9.47
C ASN A 167 2.34 5.37 -9.76
N GLN A 168 1.98 6.25 -8.83
CA GLN A 168 0.91 7.24 -8.96
C GLN A 168 1.43 8.62 -9.41
N GLU A 169 2.71 8.72 -9.83
CA GLU A 169 3.35 9.95 -10.31
C GLU A 169 3.30 11.12 -9.30
N ARG A 170 3.24 10.81 -7.99
CA ARG A 170 3.15 11.76 -6.88
C ARG A 170 4.52 12.16 -6.33
N TYR A 171 5.34 12.77 -7.18
CA TYR A 171 6.75 13.03 -6.87
C TYR A 171 6.96 14.04 -5.72
N ASP A 172 6.12 15.07 -5.61
CA ASP A 172 6.23 16.07 -4.52
C ASP A 172 6.01 15.43 -3.15
N ASP A 173 5.01 14.54 -3.04
CA ASP A 173 4.78 13.77 -1.83
C ASP A 173 5.95 12.83 -1.51
N MET A 174 6.60 12.25 -2.53
CA MET A 174 7.79 11.42 -2.31
C MET A 174 8.92 12.21 -1.65
N TYR A 175 9.17 13.44 -2.10
CA TYR A 175 10.20 14.30 -1.50
C TYR A 175 9.87 14.62 -0.04
N GLU A 176 8.62 14.97 0.28
CA GLU A 176 8.20 15.25 1.66
C GLU A 176 8.40 14.01 2.57
N ILE A 177 8.01 12.83 2.10
CA ILE A 177 8.23 11.59 2.85
C ILE A 177 9.73 11.31 3.03
N PHE A 178 10.55 11.58 2.02
CA PHE A 178 11.99 11.40 2.13
C PHE A 178 12.64 12.35 3.14
N GLU A 179 12.18 13.60 3.26
CA GLU A 179 12.61 14.50 4.34
C GLU A 179 12.34 13.89 5.72
N VAL A 180 11.14 13.35 5.94
CA VAL A 180 10.79 12.67 7.20
C VAL A 180 11.72 11.47 7.47
N VAL A 181 12.05 10.68 6.44
CA VAL A 181 12.97 9.54 6.57
C VAL A 181 14.38 10.00 6.98
N LYS A 182 14.88 11.08 6.38
CA LYS A 182 16.20 11.66 6.73
C LYS A 182 16.24 12.20 8.15
N GLU A 183 15.14 12.80 8.63
CA GLU A 183 15.04 13.32 9.99
C GLU A 183 14.97 12.21 11.03
N ARG A 184 14.20 11.15 10.76
CA ARG A 184 14.05 10.01 11.68
C ARG A 184 15.30 9.16 11.80
N GLN A 185 16.15 9.11 10.76
CA GLN A 185 17.41 8.34 10.73
C GLN A 185 17.27 6.90 11.26
N ILE A 186 16.24 6.18 10.78
CA ILE A 186 15.98 4.81 11.22
C ILE A 186 17.23 3.96 11.00
N ASN A 187 17.62 3.19 12.03
CA ASN A 187 18.85 2.39 12.07
C ASN A 187 20.14 3.21 11.87
N MET A 188 20.18 4.46 12.35
CA MET A 188 21.34 5.36 12.27
C MET A 188 21.80 5.67 10.83
N THR A 189 20.92 5.50 9.84
CA THR A 189 21.20 5.88 8.46
C THR A 189 20.34 7.07 8.06
N LYS A 190 21.01 8.16 7.67
CA LYS A 190 20.35 9.35 7.12
C LYS A 190 19.82 9.11 5.70
N TYR A 191 20.45 8.20 4.95
CA TYR A 191 20.14 7.96 3.53
C TYR A 191 19.93 6.46 3.28
N PRO A 192 18.78 5.89 3.66
CA PRO A 192 18.53 4.48 3.43
C PRO A 192 18.46 4.18 1.92
N LYS A 193 19.08 3.05 1.52
CA LYS A 193 19.27 2.68 0.10
C LYS A 193 18.00 2.76 -0.74
N TYR A 194 16.90 2.14 -0.30
CA TYR A 194 15.68 2.04 -1.12
C TYR A 194 14.96 3.40 -1.30
N PRO A 195 14.71 4.20 -0.24
CA PRO A 195 14.24 5.58 -0.40
C PRO A 195 15.10 6.42 -1.34
N VAL A 196 16.43 6.37 -1.22
CA VAL A 196 17.33 7.13 -2.12
C VAL A 196 17.15 6.73 -3.58
N ILE A 197 17.08 5.42 -3.88
CA ILE A 197 16.88 4.92 -5.25
C ILE A 197 15.54 5.40 -5.83
N LEU A 198 14.47 5.39 -5.03
CA LEU A 198 13.13 5.86 -5.47
C LEU A 198 13.13 7.36 -5.74
N ILE A 199 13.79 8.16 -4.91
CA ILE A 199 13.92 9.61 -5.14
C ILE A 199 14.74 9.89 -6.40
N LEU A 200 15.86 9.19 -6.59
CA LEU A 200 16.63 9.32 -7.83
C LEU A 200 15.80 8.97 -9.06
N ALA A 201 14.99 7.90 -8.99
CA ALA A 201 14.08 7.53 -10.08
C ALA A 201 13.02 8.61 -10.35
N ALA A 202 12.48 9.25 -9.30
CA ALA A 202 11.57 10.39 -9.44
C ALA A 202 12.26 11.58 -10.13
N CYS A 203 13.51 11.90 -9.77
CA CYS A 203 14.27 12.96 -10.42
C CYS A 203 14.50 12.73 -11.93
N TYR A 204 14.62 11.47 -12.38
CA TYR A 204 14.75 11.15 -13.80
C TYR A 204 13.44 11.30 -14.59
N LYS A 205 12.30 11.44 -13.91
CA LYS A 205 10.97 11.61 -14.53
C LYS A 205 10.54 13.07 -14.62
N GLN A 206 11.22 13.96 -13.92
CA GLN A 206 11.04 15.42 -13.95
C GLN A 206 11.99 16.05 -14.95
#